data_AF-A0A6J4SAU4-F1
#
_entry.id   AF-A0A6J4SAU4-F1
#
_cell.length_a   1.000
_cell.length_b   1.000
_cell.length_c   1.000
_cell.angle_alpha   90.00
_cell.angle_beta   90.00
_cell.angle_gamma   90.00
#
_symmetry.space_group_name_H-M   'P 1'
#
loop_
_entity.id
_entity.type
_entity.pdbx_description
1 polymer ?
#
loop_
_entity_poly.entity_id
_entity_poly.type
_entity_poly.pdbx_seq_one_letter_code
_entity_poly.pdbx_strand_id
1 'polypeptide(L)'
;MSDPYAVLGLRPGATEGEVAVAYRELAKVHHPDRARDDGERMRVINSAYDEIVRAGRAVTATPPRSGPSTTTARTARTGTAPPPGAWLSPTVRRQLGRELLDSLQPHEDVLLVADASTWDSPSVRLIATDRRLLWLRDDAPVARVRFMSYAVLENVEARWSRRGRQAELRVKPREGRRLSFAAMAPEAVQALLRVVRPRLGVGSAPA
;
A
#
# COMPACT_ATOMS: atom_id res chain seq x y z
N MET A 1 0.74 -1.60 -29.60
CA MET A 1 1.56 -2.24 -28.53
C MET A 1 2.78 -1.37 -28.33
N SER A 2 2.78 -0.54 -27.29
CA SER A 2 3.94 0.28 -26.94
C SER A 2 4.93 -0.60 -26.19
N ASP A 3 6.22 -0.50 -26.52
CA ASP A 3 7.27 -1.16 -25.76
C ASP A 3 7.28 -0.62 -24.32
N PRO A 4 7.06 -1.46 -23.31
CA PRO A 4 7.00 -0.99 -21.93
C PRO A 4 8.33 -0.41 -21.45
N TYR A 5 9.48 -0.87 -21.98
CA TYR A 5 10.78 -0.28 -21.65
C TYR A 5 10.88 1.14 -22.21
N ALA A 6 10.36 1.37 -23.42
CA ALA A 6 10.32 2.70 -24.03
C ALA A 6 9.40 3.67 -23.24
N VAL A 7 8.32 3.17 -22.63
CA VAL A 7 7.45 3.98 -21.75
C VAL A 7 8.21 4.48 -20.51
N LEU A 8 9.12 3.65 -19.97
CA LEU A 8 9.99 4.03 -18.86
C LEU A 8 11.25 4.78 -19.30
N GLY A 9 11.44 5.03 -20.60
CA GLY A 9 12.66 5.66 -21.14
C GLY A 9 13.90 4.77 -21.04
N LEU A 10 13.72 3.46 -20.96
CA LEU A 10 14.77 2.45 -20.81
C LEU A 10 14.98 1.65 -22.08
N ARG A 11 16.14 1.02 -22.18
CA ARG A 11 16.43 0.05 -23.23
C ARG A 11 15.76 -1.30 -22.90
N PRO A 12 15.32 -2.07 -23.91
CA PRO A 12 14.85 -3.44 -23.70
C PRO A 12 15.91 -4.27 -22.96
N GLY A 13 15.49 -4.98 -21.91
CA GLY A 13 16.41 -5.78 -21.08
C GLY A 13 17.13 -5.01 -19.96
N ALA A 14 16.70 -3.78 -19.66
CA ALA A 14 17.13 -3.07 -18.45
C ALA A 14 16.87 -3.92 -17.18
N THR A 15 17.77 -3.82 -16.21
CA THR A 15 17.67 -4.59 -14.96
C THR A 15 16.51 -4.11 -14.09
N GLU A 16 15.96 -4.97 -13.24
CA GLU A 16 14.87 -4.59 -12.32
C GLU A 16 15.20 -3.33 -11.48
N GLY A 17 16.47 -3.16 -11.10
CA GLY A 17 16.95 -1.98 -10.39
C GLY A 17 16.84 -0.70 -11.22
N GLU A 18 17.23 -0.74 -12.50
CA GLU A 18 17.12 0.39 -13.44
C GLU A 18 15.66 0.71 -13.75
N VAL A 19 14.84 -0.32 -13.95
CA VAL A 19 13.39 -0.22 -14.15
C VAL A 19 12.75 0.47 -12.93
N ALA A 20 13.12 0.10 -11.71
CA ALA A 20 12.62 0.75 -10.49
C ALA A 20 13.13 2.19 -10.32
N VAL A 21 14.37 2.50 -10.70
CA VAL A 21 14.91 3.87 -10.68
C VAL A 21 14.15 4.76 -11.67
N ALA A 22 14.02 4.35 -12.92
CA ALA A 22 13.31 5.11 -13.94
C ALA A 22 11.84 5.30 -13.58
N TYR A 23 11.20 4.25 -13.07
CA TYR A 23 9.85 4.34 -12.52
C TYR A 23 9.75 5.37 -11.40
N ARG A 24 10.67 5.42 -10.44
CA ARG A 24 10.68 6.42 -9.36
C ARG A 24 10.80 7.85 -9.89
N GLU A 25 11.67 8.09 -10.85
CA GLU A 25 11.86 9.42 -11.42
C GLU A 25 10.62 9.88 -12.20
N LEU A 26 10.07 9.00 -13.05
CA LEU A 26 8.82 9.27 -13.76
C LEU A 26 7.63 9.44 -12.80
N ALA A 27 7.59 8.66 -11.72
CA ALA A 27 6.54 8.76 -10.72
C ALA A 27 6.59 10.07 -9.95
N LYS A 28 7.78 10.64 -9.69
CA LYS A 28 7.92 11.98 -9.07
C LYS A 28 7.43 13.09 -10.00
N VAL A 29 7.74 12.99 -11.29
CA VAL A 29 7.40 14.00 -12.31
C VAL A 29 5.90 13.96 -12.65
N HIS A 30 5.36 12.75 -12.82
CA HIS A 30 3.98 12.54 -13.24
C HIS A 30 3.04 12.20 -12.08
N HIS A 31 3.47 12.38 -10.81
CA HIS A 31 2.60 12.15 -9.66
C HIS A 31 1.37 13.06 -9.80
N PRO A 32 0.14 12.54 -9.70
CA PRO A 32 -1.06 13.37 -9.87
C PRO A 32 -1.13 14.48 -8.83
N ASP A 33 -0.53 14.30 -7.65
CA ASP A 33 -0.46 15.36 -6.64
C ASP A 33 0.34 16.60 -7.09
N ARG A 34 1.18 16.47 -8.13
CA ARG A 34 1.96 17.56 -8.73
C ARG A 34 1.55 17.89 -10.17
N ALA A 35 1.11 16.90 -10.94
CA ALA A 35 0.75 17.07 -12.35
C ALA A 35 -0.70 17.52 -12.51
N ARG A 36 -0.97 18.58 -13.30
CA ARG A 36 -2.32 19.06 -13.65
C ARG A 36 -3.19 18.06 -14.45
N ASP A 37 -2.61 16.93 -14.86
CA ASP A 37 -3.26 15.89 -15.65
C ASP A 37 -4.05 14.90 -14.77
N ASP A 38 -4.99 14.17 -15.36
CA ASP A 38 -5.90 13.20 -14.72
C ASP A 38 -5.21 11.90 -14.27
N GLY A 39 -3.88 11.89 -14.27
CA GLY A 39 -3.06 10.74 -13.91
C GLY A 39 -2.95 9.70 -15.02
N GLU A 40 -3.41 9.99 -16.25
CA GLU A 40 -3.30 9.08 -17.40
C GLU A 40 -1.85 8.66 -17.65
N ARG A 41 -0.92 9.63 -17.64
CA ARG A 41 0.51 9.33 -17.81
C ARG A 41 1.02 8.36 -16.76
N MET A 42 0.59 8.51 -15.50
CA MET A 42 0.97 7.59 -14.43
C MET A 42 0.36 6.20 -14.64
N ARG A 43 -0.88 6.08 -15.12
CA ARG A 43 -1.48 4.76 -15.42
C ARG A 43 -0.67 4.02 -16.48
N VAL A 44 -0.23 4.73 -17.52
CA VAL A 44 0.62 4.16 -18.59
C VAL A 44 1.98 3.73 -18.04
N ILE A 45 2.60 4.55 -17.18
CA ILE A 45 3.87 4.24 -16.51
C ILE A 45 3.73 2.99 -15.62
N ASN A 46 2.67 2.90 -14.81
CA ASN A 46 2.39 1.72 -13.97
C ASN A 46 2.18 0.47 -14.82
N SER A 47 1.35 0.56 -15.88
CA SER A 47 1.08 -0.58 -16.76
C SER A 47 2.34 -1.10 -17.45
N ALA A 48 3.21 -0.20 -17.92
CA ALA A 48 4.47 -0.60 -18.55
C ALA A 48 5.42 -1.27 -17.55
N TYR A 49 5.51 -0.72 -16.34
CA TYR A 49 6.29 -1.32 -15.27
C TYR A 49 5.81 -2.74 -14.93
N ASP A 50 4.50 -2.92 -14.75
CA ASP A 50 3.89 -4.22 -14.44
C ASP A 50 4.16 -5.26 -15.54
N GLU A 51 4.12 -4.85 -16.80
CA GLU A 51 4.41 -5.71 -17.95
C GLU A 51 5.88 -6.17 -17.94
N ILE A 52 6.83 -5.26 -17.67
CA ILE A 52 8.27 -5.58 -17.56
C ILE A 52 8.52 -6.55 -16.41
N VAL A 53 7.96 -6.28 -15.22
CA VAL A 53 8.17 -7.13 -14.04
C VAL A 53 7.52 -8.49 -14.23
N ARG A 54 6.33 -8.56 -14.83
CA ARG A 54 5.67 -9.83 -15.12
C ARG A 54 6.47 -10.65 -16.13
N ALA A 55 7.04 -10.01 -17.15
CA ALA A 55 7.92 -10.66 -18.12
C ALA A 55 9.24 -11.13 -17.47
N GLY A 56 9.85 -10.33 -16.59
CA GLY A 56 11.07 -10.71 -15.85
C GLY A 56 10.85 -11.87 -14.86
N ARG A 57 9.71 -11.89 -14.17
CA ARG A 57 9.34 -13.00 -13.26
C ARG A 57 9.08 -14.32 -13.99
N ALA A 58 8.51 -14.28 -15.21
CA ALA A 58 8.26 -15.48 -16.01
C ALA A 58 9.55 -16.20 -16.42
N VAL A 59 10.68 -15.50 -16.51
CA VAL A 59 11.99 -16.07 -16.87
C VAL A 59 12.71 -16.71 -15.67
N THR A 60 12.25 -16.47 -14.43
CA THR A 60 12.93 -16.92 -13.20
C THR A 60 12.15 -17.97 -12.40
N ALA A 61 11.22 -18.70 -13.03
CA ALA A 61 10.55 -19.84 -12.40
C ALA A 61 11.42 -21.12 -12.50
N THR A 62 12.61 -21.10 -11.88
CA THR A 62 13.24 -22.34 -11.44
C THR A 62 12.68 -22.65 -10.05
N PRO A 63 12.01 -23.80 -9.83
CA PRO A 63 11.46 -24.12 -8.52
C PRO A 63 12.59 -24.26 -7.49
N PRO A 64 12.50 -23.64 -6.30
CA PRO A 64 13.45 -23.92 -5.25
C PRO A 64 13.26 -25.36 -4.75
N ARG A 65 14.30 -26.19 -4.90
CA ARG A 65 14.42 -27.47 -4.22
C ARG A 65 14.32 -27.23 -2.71
N SER A 66 13.25 -27.72 -2.10
CA SER A 66 13.12 -27.87 -0.66
C SER A 66 14.27 -28.71 -0.12
N GLY A 67 15.20 -28.08 0.59
CA GLY A 67 16.13 -28.75 1.48
C GLY A 67 15.70 -28.52 2.92
N PRO A 68 15.57 -29.56 3.76
CA PRO A 68 15.26 -29.38 5.17
C PRO A 68 16.52 -28.87 5.89
N SER A 69 16.49 -27.65 6.40
CA SER A 69 17.48 -27.17 7.37
C SER A 69 16.91 -27.35 8.77
N THR A 70 17.22 -28.49 9.37
CA THR A 70 17.12 -28.73 10.80
C THR A 70 18.28 -28.04 11.53
N THR A 71 17.91 -27.31 12.58
CA THR A 71 18.67 -27.11 13.82
C THR A 71 19.97 -26.28 13.74
N THR A 72 20.00 -25.15 14.45
CA THR A 72 20.76 -25.04 15.72
C THR A 72 20.51 -23.68 16.37
N ALA A 73 20.14 -23.75 17.65
CA ALA A 73 19.98 -22.65 18.57
C ALA A 73 21.20 -21.72 18.58
N ARG A 74 20.94 -20.40 18.61
CA ARG A 74 21.91 -19.43 19.11
C ARG A 74 21.25 -18.55 20.15
N THR A 75 21.43 -18.97 21.40
CA THR A 75 21.30 -18.12 22.58
C THR A 75 22.47 -17.13 22.57
N ALA A 76 22.20 -15.84 22.32
CA ALA A 76 23.06 -14.75 22.76
C ALA A 76 22.29 -13.42 22.79
N ARG A 77 21.97 -13.04 24.01
CA ARG A 77 21.34 -11.82 24.55
C ARG A 77 21.97 -10.52 24.03
N THR A 78 21.13 -9.52 23.69
CA THR A 78 21.35 -8.08 23.97
C THR A 78 20.10 -7.28 23.60
N GLY A 79 19.43 -6.70 24.62
CA GLY A 79 18.42 -5.62 24.55
C GLY A 79 17.71 -5.33 23.23
N THR A 80 17.14 -6.33 22.57
CA THR A 80 16.49 -6.12 21.28
C THR A 80 15.12 -5.51 21.54
N ALA A 81 14.90 -4.29 21.03
CA ALA A 81 13.58 -3.71 21.02
C ALA A 81 12.57 -4.74 20.50
N PRO A 82 11.37 -4.85 21.11
CA PRO A 82 10.37 -5.82 20.67
C PRO A 82 10.14 -5.67 19.16
N PRO A 83 9.96 -6.79 18.41
CA PRO A 83 9.78 -6.71 16.97
C PRO A 83 8.57 -5.82 16.64
N PRO A 84 8.58 -5.10 15.50
CA PRO A 84 7.48 -4.24 15.11
C PRO A 84 6.12 -4.98 15.17
N GLY A 85 5.15 -4.35 15.83
CA GLY A 85 3.83 -4.93 16.09
C GLY A 85 3.81 -6.08 17.11
N ALA A 86 4.82 -6.24 17.98
CA ALA A 86 4.81 -7.23 19.07
C ALA A 86 3.60 -7.08 20.02
N TRP A 87 3.03 -5.87 20.13
CA TRP A 87 1.82 -5.59 20.91
C TRP A 87 0.53 -6.04 20.21
N LEU A 88 0.59 -6.38 18.92
CA LEU A 88 -0.56 -6.85 18.14
C LEU A 88 -0.73 -8.38 18.28
N SER A 89 -1.97 -8.84 18.13
CA SER A 89 -2.26 -10.27 18.15
C SER A 89 -1.54 -11.02 17.01
N PRO A 90 -1.17 -12.31 17.19
CA PRO A 90 -0.50 -13.09 16.14
C PRO A 90 -1.29 -13.16 14.83
N THR A 91 -2.62 -13.15 14.89
CA THR A 91 -3.50 -13.16 13.71
C THR A 91 -3.39 -11.85 12.93
N VAL A 92 -3.45 -10.71 13.63
CA VAL A 92 -3.29 -9.39 13.01
C VAL A 92 -1.89 -9.26 12.40
N ARG A 93 -0.84 -9.69 13.11
CA ARG A 93 0.54 -9.68 12.58
C ARG A 93 0.69 -10.49 11.29
N ARG A 94 0.08 -11.68 11.21
CA ARG A 94 0.08 -12.49 9.97
C ARG A 94 -0.66 -11.79 8.84
N GLN A 95 -1.75 -11.09 9.14
CA GLN A 95 -2.56 -10.39 8.14
C GLN A 95 -1.87 -9.12 7.59
N LEU A 96 -1.10 -8.40 8.41
CA LEU A 96 -0.33 -7.24 7.94
C LEU A 96 0.87 -7.66 7.10
N GLY A 97 1.58 -8.72 7.50
CA GLY A 97 2.86 -9.08 6.89
C GLY A 97 3.99 -8.12 7.28
N ARG A 98 5.21 -8.41 6.85
CA ARG A 98 6.42 -7.76 7.35
C ARG A 98 6.48 -6.25 7.06
N GLU A 99 6.19 -5.85 5.83
CA GLU A 99 6.35 -4.44 5.41
C GLU A 99 5.41 -3.48 6.13
N LEU A 100 4.17 -3.91 6.35
CA LEU A 100 3.19 -3.11 7.09
C LEU A 100 3.55 -3.05 8.57
N LEU A 101 4.01 -4.16 9.16
CA LEU A 101 4.48 -4.18 10.55
C LEU A 101 5.67 -3.25 10.76
N ASP A 102 6.64 -3.26 9.84
CA ASP A 102 7.84 -2.40 9.90
C ASP A 102 7.49 -0.91 9.75
N SER A 103 6.32 -0.57 9.23
CA SER A 103 5.84 0.80 9.05
C SER A 103 4.99 1.34 10.21
N LEU A 104 4.58 0.47 11.15
CA LEU A 104 3.81 0.87 12.33
C LEU A 104 4.69 1.57 13.37
N GLN A 105 4.13 2.57 14.03
CA GLN A 105 4.74 3.20 15.19
C GLN A 105 4.62 2.30 16.43
N PRO A 106 5.50 2.44 17.43
CA PRO A 106 5.35 1.77 18.71
C PRO A 106 3.97 2.03 19.34
N HIS A 107 3.31 0.95 19.78
CA HIS A 107 1.97 0.99 20.39
C HIS A 107 0.88 1.57 19.48
N GLU A 108 1.05 1.45 18.17
CA GLU A 108 0.00 1.80 17.20
C GLU A 108 -0.94 0.60 17.01
N ASP A 109 -2.19 0.75 17.45
CA ASP A 109 -3.17 -0.34 17.45
C ASP A 109 -3.90 -0.42 16.11
N VAL A 110 -3.98 -1.63 15.56
CA VAL A 110 -4.70 -1.90 14.32
C VAL A 110 -6.16 -2.18 14.63
N LEU A 111 -7.05 -1.28 14.20
CA LEU A 111 -8.49 -1.37 14.45
C LEU A 111 -9.21 -2.14 13.33
N LEU A 112 -8.75 -2.00 12.09
CA LEU A 112 -9.36 -2.66 10.94
C LEU A 112 -8.34 -2.92 9.84
N VAL A 113 -8.53 -4.01 9.11
CA VAL A 113 -7.83 -4.33 7.87
C VAL A 113 -8.87 -4.66 6.80
N ALA A 114 -8.73 -4.08 5.61
CA ALA A 114 -9.63 -4.30 4.49
C ALA A 114 -8.85 -4.33 3.17
N ASP A 115 -9.29 -5.19 2.26
CA ASP A 115 -8.80 -5.18 0.88
C ASP A 115 -9.58 -4.15 0.06
N ALA A 116 -8.85 -3.46 -0.82
CA ALA A 116 -9.34 -2.37 -1.65
C ALA A 116 -8.54 -2.30 -2.96
N SER A 117 -9.00 -1.43 -3.86
CA SER A 117 -8.22 -0.96 -5.00
C SER A 117 -8.17 0.56 -5.00
N THR A 118 -7.14 1.13 -5.59
CA THR A 118 -7.01 2.56 -5.87
C THR A 118 -6.85 2.75 -7.37
N TRP A 119 -6.94 3.98 -7.85
CA TRP A 119 -6.81 4.26 -9.29
C TRP A 119 -5.44 3.85 -9.86
N ASP A 120 -4.39 3.80 -9.03
CA ASP A 120 -3.01 3.46 -9.38
C ASP A 120 -2.57 2.09 -8.87
N SER A 121 -3.46 1.32 -8.23
CA SER A 121 -3.15 -0.03 -7.74
C SER A 121 -4.41 -0.89 -7.63
N PRO A 122 -4.48 -2.05 -8.32
CA PRO A 122 -5.63 -2.95 -8.24
C PRO A 122 -5.66 -3.76 -6.94
N SER A 123 -4.58 -3.78 -6.15
CA SER A 123 -4.45 -4.60 -4.95
C SER A 123 -3.83 -3.79 -3.82
N VAL A 124 -4.72 -3.23 -3.00
CA VAL A 124 -4.38 -2.38 -1.86
C VAL A 124 -4.91 -3.01 -0.57
N ARG A 125 -4.04 -3.17 0.42
CA ARG A 125 -4.44 -3.51 1.79
C ARG A 125 -4.52 -2.24 2.62
N LEU A 126 -5.73 -1.79 2.92
CA LEU A 126 -6.01 -0.62 3.75
C LEU A 126 -6.12 -1.02 5.22
N ILE A 127 -5.48 -0.25 6.08
CA ILE A 127 -5.44 -0.43 7.53
C ILE A 127 -5.88 0.86 8.17
N ALA A 128 -6.82 0.76 9.11
CA ALA A 128 -7.14 1.84 10.02
C ALA A 128 -6.54 1.55 11.38
N THR A 129 -5.69 2.46 11.86
CA THR A 129 -5.13 2.40 13.22
C THR A 129 -5.84 3.39 14.13
N ASP A 130 -5.49 3.39 15.40
CA ASP A 130 -5.90 4.42 16.36
C ASP A 130 -5.39 5.81 15.98
N ARG A 131 -4.28 5.92 15.23
CA ARG A 131 -3.62 7.20 14.89
C ARG A 131 -3.80 7.67 13.45
N ARG A 132 -3.89 6.77 12.48
CA ARG A 132 -3.85 7.10 11.04
C ARG A 132 -4.40 5.97 10.16
N LEU A 133 -4.58 6.28 8.89
CA LEU A 133 -4.77 5.27 7.84
C LEU A 133 -3.40 4.89 7.27
N LEU A 134 -3.16 3.60 7.08
CA LEU A 134 -2.02 3.09 6.32
C LEU A 134 -2.54 2.20 5.20
N TRP A 135 -1.87 2.17 4.05
CA TRP A 135 -2.20 1.20 3.03
C TRP A 135 -0.97 0.70 2.29
N LEU A 136 -0.95 -0.60 2.03
CA LEU A 136 0.08 -1.27 1.23
C LEU A 136 -0.45 -1.48 -0.18
N ARG A 137 0.29 -1.00 -1.18
CA ARG A 137 0.11 -1.30 -2.59
C ARG A 137 0.94 -2.53 -2.96
N ASP A 138 0.29 -3.66 -3.20
CA ASP A 138 1.00 -4.93 -3.38
C ASP A 138 1.69 -5.04 -4.76
N ASP A 139 1.23 -4.27 -5.72
CA ASP A 139 1.78 -4.11 -7.07
C ASP A 139 2.92 -3.07 -7.14
N ALA A 140 2.97 -2.13 -6.20
CA ALA A 140 3.98 -1.08 -6.23
C ALA A 140 5.38 -1.67 -5.99
N PRO A 141 6.40 -1.25 -6.74
CA PRO A 141 7.77 -1.73 -6.52
C PRO A 141 8.54 -0.96 -5.45
N VAL A 142 8.10 0.26 -5.17
CA VAL A 142 8.77 1.23 -4.28
C VAL A 142 7.71 2.09 -3.60
N ALA A 143 7.99 2.57 -2.39
CA ALA A 143 7.03 3.33 -1.57
C ALA A 143 5.66 2.62 -1.47
N ARG A 144 5.70 1.30 -1.27
CA ARG A 144 4.54 0.41 -1.25
C ARG A 144 3.58 0.75 -0.13
N VAL A 145 4.12 1.08 1.03
CA VAL A 145 3.35 1.53 2.19
C VAL A 145 3.21 3.04 2.15
N ARG A 146 1.97 3.51 2.16
CA ARG A 146 1.61 4.92 2.34
C ARG A 146 0.78 5.07 3.59
N PHE A 147 0.73 6.30 4.12
CA PHE A 147 -0.06 6.62 5.30
C PHE A 147 -0.66 8.01 5.20
N MET A 148 -1.71 8.25 5.99
CA MET A 148 -2.40 9.51 6.09
C MET A 148 -2.95 9.69 7.50
N SER A 149 -2.50 10.74 8.19
CA SER A 149 -2.99 11.09 9.53
C SER A 149 -4.46 11.51 9.48
N TYR A 150 -5.20 11.22 10.55
CA TYR A 150 -6.57 11.74 10.67
C TYR A 150 -6.62 13.27 10.81
N ALA A 151 -5.52 13.90 11.26
CA ALA A 151 -5.39 15.35 11.39
C ALA A 151 -5.54 16.08 10.04
N VAL A 152 -5.02 15.47 8.98
CA VAL A 152 -5.07 16.04 7.62
C VAL A 152 -6.33 15.65 6.86
N LEU A 153 -7.16 14.75 7.40
CA LEU A 153 -8.44 14.39 6.81
C LEU A 153 -9.46 15.52 7.08
N GLU A 154 -10.09 16.00 6.01
CA GLU A 154 -11.24 16.90 6.09
C GLU A 154 -12.54 16.09 6.18
N ASN A 155 -12.69 15.08 5.31
CA ASN A 155 -13.93 14.32 5.21
C ASN A 155 -13.68 12.88 4.76
N VAL A 156 -14.59 11.98 5.15
CA VAL A 156 -14.65 10.60 4.66
C VAL A 156 -16.09 10.21 4.30
N GLU A 157 -16.25 9.72 3.09
CA GLU A 157 -17.54 9.36 2.48
C GLU A 157 -17.51 7.92 1.96
N ALA A 158 -18.68 7.30 1.88
CA ALA A 158 -18.83 6.01 1.22
C ALA A 158 -19.73 6.16 -0.02
N ARG A 159 -19.36 5.45 -1.07
CA ARG A 159 -20.22 5.18 -2.22
C ARG A 159 -20.52 3.70 -2.31
N TRP A 160 -21.79 3.38 -2.35
CA TRP A 160 -22.28 2.01 -2.48
C TRP A 160 -22.51 1.71 -3.96
N SER A 161 -22.10 0.53 -4.42
CA SER A 161 -22.45 0.08 -5.77
C SER A 161 -23.95 -0.17 -5.88
N ARG A 162 -24.52 0.01 -7.08
CA ARG A 162 -25.96 -0.20 -7.34
C ARG A 162 -26.46 -1.61 -7.00
N ARG A 163 -25.57 -2.62 -7.03
CA ARG A 163 -25.88 -4.01 -6.67
C ARG A 163 -25.56 -4.37 -5.22
N GLY A 164 -25.02 -3.42 -4.44
CA GLY A 164 -24.67 -3.63 -3.03
C GLY A 164 -23.50 -4.58 -2.76
N ARG A 165 -22.87 -5.17 -3.79
CA ARG A 165 -21.80 -6.18 -3.62
C ARG A 165 -20.43 -5.59 -3.32
N GLN A 166 -20.25 -4.31 -3.60
CA GLN A 166 -19.01 -3.57 -3.41
C GLN A 166 -19.30 -2.14 -3.00
N ALA A 167 -18.33 -1.54 -2.32
CA ALA A 167 -18.35 -0.15 -1.89
C ALA A 167 -17.01 0.53 -2.19
N GLU A 168 -17.05 1.85 -2.22
CA GLU A 168 -15.91 2.74 -2.39
C GLU A 168 -15.83 3.66 -1.17
N LEU A 169 -14.70 3.68 -0.48
CA LEU A 169 -14.39 4.66 0.56
C LEU A 169 -13.64 5.84 -0.08
N ARG A 170 -14.17 7.04 0.10
CA ARG A 170 -13.57 8.29 -0.40
C ARG A 170 -13.06 9.11 0.75
N VAL A 171 -11.79 9.47 0.66
CA VAL A 171 -11.09 10.20 1.70
C VAL A 171 -10.63 11.53 1.11
N LYS A 172 -11.11 12.63 1.68
CA LYS A 172 -10.76 13.99 1.26
C LYS A 172 -9.80 14.58 2.30
N PRO A 173 -8.52 14.80 1.95
CA PRO A 173 -7.62 15.56 2.80
C PRO A 173 -7.94 17.06 2.73
N ARG A 174 -7.53 17.81 3.75
CA ARG A 174 -7.65 19.28 3.81
C ARG A 174 -6.85 19.97 2.71
N GLU A 175 -5.73 19.35 2.32
CA GLU A 175 -4.83 19.82 1.28
C GLU A 175 -4.46 18.63 0.38
N GLY A 176 -4.43 18.84 -0.93
CA GLY A 176 -4.15 17.79 -1.92
C GLY A 176 -5.40 17.15 -2.53
N ARG A 177 -5.20 16.04 -3.24
CA ARG A 177 -6.27 15.36 -4.00
C ARG A 177 -7.06 14.38 -3.14
N ARG A 178 -8.36 14.24 -3.46
CA ARG A 178 -9.21 13.19 -2.88
C ARG A 178 -8.69 11.80 -3.28
N LEU A 179 -8.59 10.91 -2.31
CA LEU A 179 -8.22 9.51 -2.49
C LEU A 179 -9.47 8.63 -2.48
N SER A 180 -9.52 7.65 -3.37
CA SER A 180 -10.63 6.71 -3.51
C SER A 180 -10.12 5.28 -3.38
N PHE A 181 -10.71 4.54 -2.43
CA PHE A 181 -10.50 3.11 -2.23
C PHE A 181 -11.75 2.36 -2.71
N ALA A 182 -11.68 1.70 -3.85
CA ALA A 182 -12.79 1.01 -4.50
C ALA A 182 -12.74 -0.51 -4.26
N ALA A 183 -13.73 -1.22 -4.80
CA ALA A 183 -13.86 -2.68 -4.76
C ALA A 183 -13.84 -3.28 -3.34
N MET A 184 -14.25 -2.51 -2.33
CA MET A 184 -14.23 -2.92 -0.93
C MET A 184 -15.50 -3.67 -0.55
N ALA A 185 -15.41 -4.54 0.46
CA ALA A 185 -16.58 -5.13 1.09
C ALA A 185 -17.44 -4.03 1.77
N PRO A 186 -18.78 -4.00 1.57
CA PRO A 186 -19.64 -2.99 2.17
C PRO A 186 -19.51 -2.89 3.69
N GLU A 187 -19.40 -4.04 4.37
CA GLU A 187 -19.26 -4.14 5.82
C GLU A 187 -17.95 -3.51 6.30
N ALA A 188 -16.87 -3.71 5.53
CA ALA A 188 -15.58 -3.09 5.80
C ALA A 188 -15.65 -1.57 5.65
N VAL A 189 -16.32 -1.05 4.62
CA VAL A 189 -16.50 0.40 4.45
C VAL A 189 -17.33 1.00 5.58
N GLN A 190 -18.42 0.33 6.01
CA GLN A 190 -19.20 0.78 7.16
C GLN A 190 -18.37 0.79 8.45
N ALA A 191 -17.57 -0.26 8.69
CA ALA A 191 -16.68 -0.34 9.84
C ALA A 191 -15.62 0.77 9.81
N LEU A 192 -15.01 1.03 8.64
CA LEU A 192 -14.06 2.14 8.45
C LEU A 192 -14.70 3.48 8.74
N LEU A 193 -15.91 3.75 8.26
CA LEU A 193 -16.60 5.01 8.56
C LEU A 193 -16.81 5.20 10.06
N ARG A 194 -17.20 4.14 10.79
CA ARG A 194 -17.37 4.19 12.25
C ARG A 194 -16.05 4.49 12.99
N VAL A 195 -14.93 3.97 12.49
CA VAL A 195 -13.61 4.18 13.11
C VAL A 195 -13.03 5.55 12.75
N VAL A 196 -13.13 5.96 11.49
CA VAL A 196 -12.43 7.14 10.96
C VAL A 196 -13.19 8.44 11.26
N ARG A 197 -14.53 8.46 11.15
CA ARG A 197 -15.32 9.69 11.35
C ARG A 197 -15.11 10.39 12.70
N PRO A 198 -15.09 9.67 13.84
CA PRO A 198 -14.83 10.31 15.13
C PRO A 198 -13.41 10.87 15.28
N ARG A 199 -12.48 10.48 14.39
CA ARG A 199 -11.06 10.84 14.46
C ARG A 199 -10.68 11.95 13.46
N LEU A 200 -11.60 12.37 12.58
CA LEU A 200 -11.34 13.42 11.59
C LEU A 200 -10.92 14.73 12.27
N GLY A 201 -9.82 15.32 11.81
CA GLY A 201 -9.31 16.60 12.34
C GLY A 201 -8.74 16.51 13.76
N VAL A 202 -8.79 15.34 14.41
CA VAL A 202 -8.10 15.10 15.67
C VAL A 202 -6.64 14.82 15.32
N GLY A 203 -5.76 15.76 15.69
CA GLY A 203 -4.32 15.52 15.71
C GLY A 203 -4.03 14.28 16.53
N SER A 204 -3.17 13.36 16.06
CA SER A 204 -2.70 12.26 16.91
C SER A 204 -2.24 12.87 18.23
N ALA A 205 -2.99 12.61 19.31
CA ALA A 205 -2.54 13.00 20.63
C ALA A 205 -1.18 12.31 20.84
N PRO A 206 -0.13 13.04 21.25
CA PRO A 206 1.11 12.38 21.62
C PRO A 206 0.80 11.53 22.86
N ALA A 207 0.97 10.22 22.72
CA ALA A 207 1.11 9.31 23.85
C ALA A 207 2.59 9.23 24.23
#